data_AF-A0A2V1GVP4-F1
#
_entry.id   AF-A0A2V1GVP4-F1
#
_cell.length_a   1.000
_cell.length_b   1.000
_cell.length_c   1.000
_cell.angle_alpha   90.00
_cell.angle_beta   90.00
_cell.angle_gamma   90.00
#
_symmetry.space_group_name_H-M   'P 1'
#
loop_
_entity.id
_entity.type
_entity.pdbx_description
1 polymer ?
#
loop_
_entity_poly.entity_id
_entity_poly.type
_entity_poly.pdbx_seq_one_letter_code
_entity_poly.pdbx_strand_id
1 'polypeptide(L)'
;MDTQPIKILTESKLFEVTVLLVIMLTAIIVGAQTFPAAQPYMPLLNWLDNIVTVILLVEMGMRLISSPSKSAYIKDPWNILDLLILAICLAPIPDGEMSMVMRLLRVFRVARIIILVPELKVLLNSLMRSIPQIGYVLCLLFLFFYIYAVIGTTAFAKVNPELWGDISLSLLTLFRIMTLEGWTDVMYQTMEVYPLSWTYYLSFIFFTAFAFLNMIIGVLVNNLEQESNKESGMTKEDYDRIESKINQLLEQPASSQPINTTSDVSLESPLSQIEVSYNSLKERGDQGDLNYDEILLMSALKYAIENYKCQWKSPEGRALEKLMQQYPPEPQLKPSQQELSATQISQGSNSLATDSIV
;
A
#
# COMPACT_ATOMS: atom_id res chain seq x y z
N MET A 1 7.87 32.43 -26.25
CA MET A 1 6.90 31.76 -27.14
C MET A 1 5.71 31.40 -26.28
N ASP A 2 4.52 31.84 -26.66
CA ASP A 2 3.30 31.62 -25.89
C ASP A 2 2.87 30.14 -26.04
N THR A 3 3.14 29.32 -25.02
CA THR A 3 2.89 27.87 -25.04
C THR A 3 1.47 27.49 -24.61
N GLN A 4 0.65 28.48 -24.25
CA GLN A 4 -0.73 28.32 -23.81
C GLN A 4 -1.62 27.45 -24.74
N PRO A 5 -1.62 27.62 -26.07
CA PRO A 5 -2.47 26.79 -26.93
C PRO A 5 -2.04 25.31 -26.97
N ILE A 6 -0.73 25.04 -26.90
CA ILE A 6 -0.20 23.67 -26.87
C ILE A 6 -0.57 23.00 -25.55
N LYS A 7 -0.51 23.75 -24.45
CA LYS A 7 -0.87 23.26 -23.12
C LYS A 7 -2.33 22.81 -23.04
N ILE A 8 -3.25 23.64 -23.53
CA ILE A 8 -4.69 23.33 -23.58
C ILE A 8 -4.94 22.06 -24.42
N LEU A 9 -4.21 21.88 -25.53
CA LEU A 9 -4.34 20.69 -26.36
C LEU A 9 -3.85 19.43 -25.65
N THR A 10 -2.67 19.50 -25.01
CA THR A 10 -2.06 18.34 -24.31
C THR A 10 -2.85 17.89 -23.08
N GLU A 11 -3.59 18.80 -22.43
CA GLU A 11 -4.41 18.51 -21.24
C GLU A 11 -5.83 18.03 -21.60
N SER A 12 -6.19 18.01 -22.88
CA SER A 12 -7.53 17.62 -23.31
C SER A 12 -7.76 16.11 -23.23
N LYS A 13 -8.94 15.69 -22.74
CA LYS A 13 -9.32 14.27 -22.65
C LYS A 13 -9.36 13.56 -24.01
N LEU A 14 -9.70 14.30 -25.07
CA LEU A 14 -9.68 13.78 -26.43
C LEU A 14 -8.26 13.47 -26.91
N PHE A 15 -7.29 14.31 -26.54
CA PHE A 15 -5.87 14.05 -26.82
C PHE A 15 -5.39 12.80 -26.07
N GLU A 16 -5.65 12.69 -24.76
CA GLU A 16 -5.28 11.51 -23.97
C GLU A 16 -5.83 10.19 -24.57
N VAL A 17 -7.13 10.17 -24.93
CA VAL A 17 -7.78 9.00 -25.54
C VAL A 17 -7.18 8.70 -26.91
N THR A 18 -6.88 9.72 -27.72
CA THR A 18 -6.26 9.54 -29.04
C THR A 18 -4.89 8.89 -28.92
N VAL A 19 -4.05 9.37 -27.99
CA VAL A 19 -2.72 8.80 -27.75
C VAL A 19 -2.83 7.35 -27.27
N LEU A 20 -3.78 7.05 -26.38
CA LEU A 20 -4.03 5.69 -25.92
C LEU A 20 -4.41 4.75 -27.08
N LEU A 21 -5.30 5.19 -27.98
CA LEU A 21 -5.68 4.41 -29.16
C LEU A 21 -4.50 4.16 -30.10
N VAL A 22 -3.61 5.14 -30.27
CA VAL A 22 -2.40 5.01 -31.08
C VAL A 22 -1.42 4.00 -30.45
N ILE A 23 -1.26 4.00 -29.13
CA ILE A 23 -0.45 2.98 -28.43
C ILE A 23 -1.07 1.59 -28.57
N MET A 24 -2.39 1.46 -28.42
CA MET A 24 -3.10 0.20 -28.63
C MET A 24 -2.92 -0.33 -30.05
N LEU A 25 -3.01 0.55 -31.06
CA LEU A 25 -2.72 0.21 -32.45
C LEU A 25 -1.28 -0.30 -32.62
N THR A 26 -0.31 0.30 -31.91
CA THR A 26 1.09 -0.16 -31.91
C THR A 26 1.21 -1.60 -31.42
N ALA A 27 0.54 -1.93 -30.31
CA ALA A 27 0.58 -3.28 -29.74
C ALA A 27 -0.01 -4.31 -30.70
N ILE A 28 -1.09 -3.96 -31.40
CA ILE A 28 -1.71 -4.82 -32.41
C ILE A 28 -0.77 -5.02 -33.61
N ILE A 29 -0.11 -3.96 -34.10
CA ILE A 29 0.85 -4.06 -35.20
C ILE A 29 2.04 -4.95 -34.82
N VAL A 30 2.61 -4.77 -33.62
CA VAL A 30 3.71 -5.60 -33.12
C VAL A 30 3.28 -7.07 -32.99
N GLY A 31 2.07 -7.33 -32.47
CA GLY A 31 1.51 -8.67 -32.41
C GLY A 31 1.32 -9.28 -33.80
N ALA A 32 0.80 -8.52 -34.77
CA ALA A 32 0.60 -8.97 -36.15
C ALA A 32 1.92 -9.39 -36.82
N GLN A 33 3.02 -8.68 -36.55
CA GLN A 33 4.35 -9.00 -37.09
C GLN A 33 4.89 -10.36 -36.62
N THR A 34 4.36 -10.95 -35.56
CA THR A 34 4.79 -12.26 -35.06
C THR A 34 4.24 -13.44 -35.86
N PHE A 35 3.16 -13.22 -36.63
CA PHE A 35 2.52 -14.30 -37.39
C PHE A 35 3.26 -14.57 -38.70
N PRO A 36 3.55 -15.84 -39.04
CA PRO A 36 4.11 -16.19 -40.36
C PRO A 36 3.21 -15.75 -41.53
N ALA A 37 1.89 -15.71 -41.33
CA ALA A 37 0.94 -15.23 -42.33
C ALA A 37 1.04 -13.73 -42.63
N ALA A 38 1.70 -12.94 -41.77
CA ALA A 38 1.90 -11.52 -41.97
C ALA A 38 3.07 -11.18 -42.91
N GLN A 39 3.87 -12.18 -43.34
CA GLN A 39 5.02 -11.98 -44.23
C GLN A 39 4.73 -11.14 -45.48
N PRO A 40 3.61 -11.34 -46.21
CA PRO A 40 3.28 -10.51 -47.38
C PRO A 40 2.98 -9.05 -47.03
N TYR A 41 2.48 -8.81 -45.82
CA TYR A 41 2.07 -7.49 -45.33
C TYR A 41 3.17 -6.80 -44.51
N MET A 42 4.33 -7.44 -44.31
CA MET A 42 5.42 -6.93 -43.48
C MET A 42 5.89 -5.51 -43.87
N PRO A 43 6.02 -5.16 -45.17
CA PRO A 43 6.37 -3.78 -45.56
C PRO A 43 5.32 -2.75 -45.12
N LEU A 44 4.03 -3.08 -45.25
CA LEU A 44 2.93 -2.21 -44.83
C LEU A 44 2.89 -2.07 -43.30
N LEU A 45 3.03 -3.18 -42.57
CA LEU A 45 3.07 -3.17 -41.11
C LEU A 45 4.23 -2.34 -40.58
N ASN A 46 5.42 -2.45 -41.19
CA ASN A 46 6.58 -1.64 -40.81
C ASN A 46 6.38 -0.15 -41.12
N TRP A 47 5.72 0.17 -42.25
CA TRP A 47 5.40 1.55 -42.60
C TRP A 47 4.41 2.18 -41.61
N LEU A 48 3.35 1.46 -41.26
CA LEU A 48 2.39 1.88 -40.23
C LEU A 48 3.05 2.04 -38.86
N ASP A 49 3.92 1.11 -38.48
CA ASP A 49 4.66 1.17 -37.22
C ASP A 49 5.57 2.41 -37.12
N ASN A 50 6.22 2.78 -38.23
CA ASN A 50 7.02 4.00 -38.30
C ASN A 50 6.14 5.26 -38.16
N ILE A 51 4.98 5.30 -38.80
CA ILE A 51 4.03 6.41 -38.67
C ILE A 51 3.60 6.58 -37.21
N VAL A 52 3.21 5.49 -36.57
CA VAL A 52 2.81 5.51 -35.16
C VAL A 52 3.94 5.98 -34.26
N THR A 53 5.17 5.52 -34.50
CA THR A 53 6.36 5.97 -33.76
C THR A 53 6.59 7.48 -33.93
N VAL A 54 6.41 8.03 -35.13
CA VAL A 54 6.52 9.48 -35.39
C VAL A 54 5.41 10.26 -34.67
N ILE A 55 4.16 9.77 -34.70
CA ILE A 55 3.05 10.40 -33.96
C ILE A 55 3.39 10.48 -32.47
N LEU A 56 3.89 9.38 -31.88
CA LEU A 56 4.28 9.33 -30.47
C LEU A 56 5.51 10.18 -30.15
N LEU A 57 6.44 10.36 -31.09
CA LEU A 57 7.56 11.29 -30.95
C LEU A 57 7.07 12.74 -30.90
N VAL A 58 6.13 13.11 -31.77
CA VAL A 58 5.54 14.45 -31.78
C VAL A 58 4.74 14.70 -30.50
N GLU A 59 3.96 13.71 -30.06
CA GLU A 59 3.21 13.70 -28.79
C GLU A 59 4.11 14.02 -27.59
N MET A 60 5.19 13.25 -27.43
CA MET A 60 6.15 13.43 -26.33
C MET A 60 6.86 14.78 -26.44
N GLY A 61 7.19 15.22 -27.66
CA GLY A 61 7.74 16.54 -27.94
C GLY A 61 6.80 17.68 -27.51
N MET A 62 5.49 17.54 -27.78
CA MET A 62 4.48 18.52 -27.34
C MET A 62 4.39 18.57 -25.81
N ARG A 63 4.43 17.43 -25.11
CA ARG A 63 4.47 17.40 -23.63
C ARG A 63 5.72 18.09 -23.07
N LEU A 64 6.88 17.85 -23.68
CA LEU A 64 8.14 18.48 -23.27
C LEU A 64 8.12 20.01 -23.46
N ILE A 65 7.51 20.50 -24.54
CA ILE A 65 7.40 21.95 -24.83
C ILE A 65 6.34 22.62 -23.95
N SER A 66 5.21 21.94 -23.70
CA SER A 66 4.12 22.40 -22.84
C SER A 66 4.55 22.52 -21.37
N SER A 67 5.48 21.67 -20.94
CA SER A 67 5.90 21.62 -19.55
C SER A 67 6.65 22.90 -19.11
N PRO A 68 6.23 23.55 -18.01
CA PRO A 68 6.81 24.82 -17.57
C PRO A 68 8.28 24.70 -17.13
N SER A 69 8.70 23.52 -16.67
CA SER A 69 10.09 23.23 -16.31
C SER A 69 10.58 21.98 -17.03
N LYS A 70 11.36 22.19 -18.10
CA LYS A 70 11.99 21.09 -18.86
C LYS A 70 12.87 20.20 -18.00
N SER A 71 13.57 20.79 -17.03
CA SER A 71 14.42 20.06 -16.08
C SER A 71 13.59 19.17 -15.15
N ALA A 72 12.43 19.64 -14.68
CA ALA A 72 11.53 18.82 -13.87
C ALA A 72 10.92 17.68 -14.69
N TYR A 73 10.52 17.95 -15.94
CA TYR A 73 9.97 16.93 -16.83
C TYR A 73 10.96 15.80 -17.11
N ILE A 74 12.22 16.13 -17.42
CA ILE A 74 13.27 15.14 -17.71
C ILE A 74 13.74 14.40 -16.45
N LYS A 75 13.56 14.97 -15.25
CA LYS A 75 13.92 14.29 -13.99
C LYS A 75 12.85 13.32 -13.48
N ASP A 76 11.64 13.39 -14.02
CA ASP A 76 10.57 12.44 -13.69
C ASP A 76 10.91 11.04 -14.24
N PRO A 77 11.06 10.01 -13.40
CA PRO A 77 11.43 8.65 -13.82
C PRO A 77 10.54 8.09 -14.93
N TRP A 78 9.27 8.46 -14.93
CA TRP A 78 8.29 8.00 -15.93
C TRP A 78 8.58 8.56 -17.32
N ASN A 79 8.93 9.84 -17.40
CA ASN A 79 9.26 10.48 -18.67
C ASN A 79 10.65 10.05 -19.16
N ILE A 80 11.60 9.76 -18.25
CA ILE A 80 12.90 9.15 -18.60
C ILE A 80 12.69 7.77 -19.23
N LEU A 81 11.83 6.94 -18.64
CA LEU A 81 11.52 5.61 -19.18
C LEU A 81 10.92 5.72 -20.59
N ASP A 82 9.98 6.64 -20.80
CA ASP A 82 9.35 6.84 -22.11
C ASP A 82 10.35 7.35 -23.17
N LEU A 83 11.22 8.29 -22.79
CA LEU A 83 12.30 8.78 -23.63
C LEU A 83 13.28 7.66 -24.01
N LEU A 84 13.63 6.79 -23.05
CA LEU A 84 14.50 5.64 -23.28
C LEU A 84 13.86 4.64 -24.25
N ILE A 85 12.58 4.31 -24.06
CA ILE A 85 11.84 3.43 -24.96
C ILE A 85 11.76 4.05 -26.37
N LEU A 86 11.56 5.36 -26.49
CA LEU A 86 11.57 6.05 -27.77
C LEU A 86 12.94 6.03 -28.46
N ALA A 87 14.01 6.24 -27.69
CA ALA A 87 15.36 6.12 -28.22
C ALA A 87 15.65 4.71 -28.76
N ILE A 88 15.21 3.66 -28.04
CA ILE A 88 15.30 2.27 -28.51
C ILE A 88 14.51 2.04 -29.79
N CYS A 89 13.32 2.66 -29.93
CA CYS A 89 12.49 2.50 -31.13
C CYS A 89 13.06 3.21 -32.37
N LEU A 90 13.71 4.37 -32.18
CA LEU A 90 14.37 5.13 -33.24
C LEU A 90 15.75 4.58 -33.59
N ALA A 91 16.35 3.77 -32.72
CA ALA A 91 17.67 3.23 -32.94
C ALA A 91 17.72 2.40 -34.24
N PRO A 92 18.71 2.65 -35.12
CA PRO A 92 18.87 1.87 -36.33
C PRO A 92 19.17 0.41 -35.97
N ILE A 93 18.63 -0.54 -36.73
CA ILE A 93 18.95 -1.95 -36.56
C ILE A 93 20.33 -2.18 -37.16
N PRO A 94 21.35 -2.55 -36.38
CA PRO A 94 22.64 -2.94 -36.93
C PRO A 94 22.53 -4.31 -37.60
N ASP A 95 23.33 -4.51 -38.65
CA ASP A 95 23.52 -5.83 -39.25
C ASP A 95 24.31 -6.73 -38.29
N GLY A 96 23.88 -7.99 -38.13
CA GLY A 96 24.55 -8.98 -37.28
C GLY A 96 23.70 -9.53 -36.11
N GLU A 97 24.37 -10.19 -35.15
CA GLU A 97 23.72 -10.91 -34.04
C GLU A 97 22.85 -10.01 -33.16
N MET A 98 23.23 -8.75 -33.00
CA MET A 98 22.47 -7.76 -32.24
C MET A 98 21.16 -7.34 -32.92
N SER A 99 20.95 -7.70 -34.19
CA SER A 99 19.68 -7.43 -34.89
C SER A 99 18.50 -8.09 -34.19
N MET A 100 18.68 -9.33 -33.69
CA MET A 100 17.62 -10.04 -32.98
C MET A 100 17.26 -9.34 -31.67
N VAL A 101 18.27 -8.95 -30.89
CA VAL A 101 18.08 -8.23 -29.62
C VAL A 101 17.38 -6.90 -29.87
N MET A 102 17.85 -6.10 -30.84
CA MET A 102 17.23 -4.81 -31.18
C MET A 102 15.79 -4.97 -31.67
N ARG A 103 15.47 -6.06 -32.38
CA ARG A 103 14.09 -6.39 -32.76
C ARG A 103 13.24 -6.76 -31.54
N LEU A 104 13.77 -7.55 -30.59
CA LEU A 104 13.08 -7.89 -29.34
C LEU A 104 12.82 -6.65 -28.49
N LEU A 105 13.80 -5.74 -28.39
CA LEU A 105 13.66 -4.51 -27.60
C LEU A 105 12.51 -3.62 -28.11
N ARG A 106 12.06 -3.78 -29.35
CA ARG A 106 10.89 -3.06 -29.87
C ARG A 106 9.61 -3.42 -29.13
N VAL A 107 9.48 -4.62 -28.55
CA VAL A 107 8.31 -5.01 -27.75
C VAL A 107 8.12 -4.10 -26.54
N PHE A 108 9.19 -3.52 -25.99
CA PHE A 108 9.10 -2.55 -24.88
C PHE A 108 8.27 -1.30 -25.22
N ARG A 109 8.03 -1.00 -26.50
CA ARG A 109 7.10 0.09 -26.87
C ARG A 109 5.69 -0.13 -26.33
N VAL A 110 5.27 -1.39 -26.17
CA VAL A 110 3.97 -1.73 -25.55
C VAL A 110 3.96 -1.35 -24.06
N ALA A 111 5.12 -1.36 -23.40
CA ALA A 111 5.24 -0.93 -22.00
C ALA A 111 4.90 0.56 -21.81
N ARG A 112 4.85 1.37 -22.87
CA ARG A 112 4.37 2.76 -22.79
C ARG A 112 2.95 2.89 -22.26
N ILE A 113 2.11 1.85 -22.40
CA ILE A 113 0.77 1.87 -21.80
C ILE A 113 0.83 2.07 -20.29
N ILE A 114 1.82 1.48 -19.61
CA ILE A 114 2.05 1.60 -18.17
C ILE A 114 2.40 3.05 -17.81
N ILE A 115 3.11 3.74 -18.71
CA ILE A 115 3.53 5.13 -18.51
C ILE A 115 2.41 6.10 -18.87
N LEU A 116 1.59 5.79 -19.87
CA LEU A 116 0.52 6.68 -20.32
C LEU A 116 -0.65 6.67 -19.34
N VAL A 117 -1.04 5.49 -18.84
CA VAL A 117 -2.21 5.28 -17.98
C VAL A 117 -1.85 5.61 -16.53
N PRO A 118 -2.35 6.72 -15.97
CA PRO A 118 -2.01 7.14 -14.60
C PRO A 118 -2.35 6.08 -13.55
N GLU A 119 -3.43 5.32 -13.74
CA GLU A 119 -3.87 4.25 -12.85
C GLU A 119 -2.81 3.14 -12.77
N LEU A 120 -2.15 2.79 -13.88
CA LEU A 120 -1.07 1.80 -13.91
C LEU A 120 0.18 2.33 -13.21
N LYS A 121 0.50 3.64 -13.36
CA LYS A 121 1.58 4.28 -12.61
C LYS A 121 1.33 4.24 -11.11
N VAL A 122 0.10 4.52 -10.68
CA VAL A 122 -0.28 4.45 -9.26
C VAL A 122 -0.11 3.04 -8.75
N LEU A 123 -0.61 2.03 -9.47
CA LEU A 123 -0.46 0.62 -9.11
C LEU A 123 1.02 0.21 -9.00
N LEU A 124 1.84 0.55 -10.00
CA LEU A 124 3.26 0.20 -9.99
C LEU A 124 4.03 0.96 -8.90
N ASN A 125 3.72 2.24 -8.67
CA ASN A 125 4.32 3.01 -7.58
C ASN A 125 3.99 2.40 -6.21
N SER A 126 2.75 1.93 -6.02
CA SER A 126 2.35 1.21 -4.80
C SER A 126 3.15 -0.10 -4.65
N LEU A 127 3.27 -0.88 -5.74
CA LEU A 127 4.09 -2.10 -5.73
C LEU A 127 5.55 -1.80 -5.37
N MET A 128 6.14 -0.78 -5.99
CA MET A 128 7.52 -0.36 -5.76
C MET A 128 7.74 0.13 -4.32
N ARG A 129 6.74 0.74 -3.69
CA ARG A 129 6.80 1.15 -2.27
C ARG A 129 6.78 -0.04 -1.32
N SER A 130 6.18 -1.16 -1.70
CA SER A 130 6.14 -2.38 -0.89
C SER A 130 7.43 -3.22 -1.00
N ILE A 131 8.18 -3.11 -2.10
CA ILE A 131 9.42 -3.90 -2.31
C ILE A 131 10.45 -3.73 -1.16
N PRO A 132 10.79 -2.51 -0.71
CA PRO A 132 11.79 -2.32 0.36
C PRO A 132 11.40 -3.03 1.67
N GLN A 133 10.11 -3.10 1.98
CA GLN A 133 9.61 -3.71 3.22
C GLN A 133 9.81 -5.23 3.22
N ILE A 134 9.71 -5.84 2.05
CA ILE A 134 9.87 -7.29 1.86
C ILE A 134 11.34 -7.68 1.56
N GLY A 135 12.18 -6.71 1.19
CA GLY A 135 13.56 -6.93 0.73
C GLY A 135 14.41 -7.76 1.69
N TYR A 136 14.36 -7.47 3.00
CA TYR A 136 15.11 -8.25 4.00
C TYR A 136 14.68 -9.72 4.06
N VAL A 137 13.38 -9.98 3.94
CA VAL A 137 12.83 -11.34 3.91
C VAL A 137 13.26 -12.06 2.63
N LEU A 138 13.26 -11.39 1.49
CA LEU A 138 13.75 -11.95 0.23
C LEU A 138 15.25 -12.27 0.27
N CYS A 139 16.08 -11.43 0.88
CA CYS A 139 17.50 -11.72 1.06
C CYS A 139 17.71 -12.96 1.95
N LEU A 140 16.96 -13.08 3.05
CA LEU A 140 17.00 -14.25 3.92
C LEU A 140 16.53 -15.52 3.17
N LEU A 141 15.44 -15.42 2.41
CA LEU A 141 14.93 -16.51 1.58
C LEU A 141 15.94 -16.93 0.51
N PHE A 142 16.60 -15.97 -0.15
CA PHE A 142 17.63 -16.25 -1.15
C PHE A 142 18.84 -16.95 -0.54
N LEU A 143 19.29 -16.54 0.66
CA LEU A 143 20.36 -17.23 1.38
C LEU A 143 19.96 -18.68 1.70
N PHE A 144 18.74 -18.89 2.17
CA PHE A 144 18.20 -20.23 2.45
C PHE A 144 18.14 -21.10 1.18
N PHE A 145 17.63 -20.54 0.09
CA PHE A 145 17.63 -21.16 -1.24
C PHE A 145 19.03 -21.56 -1.69
N TYR A 146 20.00 -20.67 -1.52
CA TYR A 146 21.39 -20.91 -1.91
C TYR A 146 22.01 -22.08 -1.14
N ILE A 147 21.77 -22.16 0.17
CA ILE A 147 22.23 -23.29 0.99
C ILE A 147 21.63 -24.61 0.48
N TYR A 148 20.32 -24.65 0.25
CA TYR A 148 19.66 -25.84 -0.31
C TYR A 148 20.15 -26.17 -1.71
N ALA A 149 20.42 -25.17 -2.56
CA ALA A 149 20.92 -25.37 -3.91
C ALA A 149 22.31 -26.01 -3.91
N VAL A 150 23.21 -25.58 -3.02
CA VAL A 150 24.53 -26.20 -2.85
C VAL A 150 24.40 -27.65 -2.37
N ILE A 151 23.54 -27.91 -1.38
CA ILE A 151 23.29 -29.28 -0.90
C ILE A 151 22.71 -30.14 -2.03
N GLY A 152 21.72 -29.63 -2.76
CA GLY A 152 21.06 -30.35 -3.86
C GLY A 152 22.01 -30.63 -5.02
N THR A 153 22.80 -29.65 -5.42
CA THR A 153 23.84 -29.83 -6.46
C THR A 153 24.83 -30.93 -6.03
N THR A 154 25.34 -30.86 -4.81
CA THR A 154 26.35 -31.83 -4.35
C THR A 154 25.80 -33.23 -4.15
N ALA A 155 24.54 -33.36 -3.70
CA ALA A 155 23.91 -34.66 -3.43
C ALA A 155 23.28 -35.30 -4.67
N PHE A 156 22.65 -34.52 -5.55
CA PHE A 156 21.74 -35.02 -6.58
C PHE A 156 22.19 -34.76 -8.02
N ALA A 157 23.29 -34.05 -8.27
CA ALA A 157 23.82 -33.82 -9.63
C ALA A 157 24.03 -35.11 -10.43
N LYS A 158 24.43 -36.20 -9.76
CA LYS A 158 24.62 -37.51 -10.42
C LYS A 158 23.31 -38.24 -10.74
N VAL A 159 22.23 -37.91 -10.02
CA VAL A 159 20.91 -38.53 -10.23
C VAL A 159 20.21 -37.88 -11.40
N ASN A 160 20.14 -36.54 -11.40
CA ASN A 160 19.55 -35.78 -12.49
C ASN A 160 20.35 -34.49 -12.75
N PRO A 161 21.30 -34.53 -13.70
CA PRO A 161 22.11 -33.37 -14.07
C PRO A 161 21.30 -32.20 -14.64
N GLU A 162 20.13 -32.44 -15.23
CA GLU A 162 19.29 -31.37 -15.80
C GLU A 162 18.66 -30.51 -14.70
N LEU A 163 18.40 -31.10 -13.53
CA LEU A 163 17.81 -30.41 -12.39
C LEU A 163 18.84 -29.91 -11.37
N TRP A 164 19.95 -30.63 -11.22
CA TRP A 164 20.93 -30.44 -10.14
C TRP A 164 22.37 -30.27 -10.63
N GLY A 165 22.62 -30.17 -11.93
CA GLY A 165 23.97 -30.19 -12.51
C GLY A 165 24.86 -29.03 -12.07
N ASP A 166 24.26 -27.88 -11.77
CA ASP A 166 24.92 -26.71 -11.20
C ASP A 166 24.00 -25.97 -10.23
N ILE A 167 24.55 -24.94 -9.58
CA ILE A 167 23.84 -24.16 -8.57
C ILE A 167 22.67 -23.39 -9.18
N SER A 168 22.80 -22.88 -10.41
CA SER A 168 21.73 -22.13 -11.10
C SER A 168 20.55 -23.02 -11.45
N LEU A 169 20.81 -24.23 -11.98
CA LEU A 169 19.79 -25.24 -12.21
C LEU A 169 19.12 -25.68 -10.91
N SER A 170 19.91 -25.89 -9.85
CA SER A 170 19.38 -26.25 -8.53
C SER A 170 18.49 -25.16 -7.93
N LEU A 171 18.87 -23.88 -8.08
CA LEU A 171 18.05 -22.74 -7.67
C LEU A 171 16.72 -22.69 -8.44
N LEU A 172 16.74 -22.95 -9.75
CA LEU A 172 15.52 -23.03 -10.56
C LEU A 172 14.62 -24.20 -10.16
N THR A 173 15.21 -25.37 -9.92
CA THR A 173 14.51 -26.56 -9.40
C THR A 173 13.86 -26.27 -8.04
N LEU A 174 14.59 -25.63 -7.13
CA LEU A 174 14.06 -25.24 -5.81
C LEU A 174 12.97 -24.17 -5.91
N PHE A 175 13.08 -23.23 -6.85
CA PHE A 175 12.00 -22.27 -7.13
C PHE A 175 10.71 -22.98 -7.56
N ARG A 176 10.81 -23.96 -8.46
CA ARG A 176 9.68 -24.81 -8.87
C ARG A 176 9.08 -25.60 -7.68
N ILE A 177 9.93 -26.14 -6.83
CA ILE A 177 9.50 -26.89 -5.64
C ILE A 177 8.81 -25.98 -4.63
N MET A 178 9.28 -24.74 -4.44
CA MET A 178 8.65 -23.75 -3.56
C MET A 178 7.21 -23.44 -4.01
N THR A 179 6.94 -23.42 -5.32
CA THR A 179 5.57 -23.24 -5.85
C THR A 179 4.73 -24.51 -5.77
N LEU A 180 5.24 -25.57 -5.14
CA LEU A 180 4.62 -26.90 -5.01
C LEU A 180 4.31 -27.57 -6.35
N GLU A 181 5.03 -27.21 -7.41
CA GLU A 181 4.83 -27.73 -8.75
C GLU A 181 5.83 -28.85 -9.03
N GLY A 182 5.36 -30.03 -9.42
CA GLY A 182 6.20 -31.16 -9.84
C GLY A 182 7.21 -31.67 -8.80
N TRP A 183 7.10 -31.29 -7.52
CA TRP A 183 8.12 -31.58 -6.51
C TRP A 183 8.19 -33.07 -6.13
N THR A 184 7.07 -33.78 -6.20
CA THR A 184 7.01 -35.22 -5.93
C THR A 184 7.81 -36.02 -6.96
N ASP A 185 7.78 -35.62 -8.23
CA ASP A 185 8.51 -36.34 -9.29
C ASP A 185 10.02 -36.18 -9.11
N VAL A 186 10.47 -34.97 -8.77
CA VAL A 186 11.88 -34.72 -8.42
C VAL A 186 12.30 -35.51 -7.19
N MET A 187 11.44 -35.57 -6.18
CA MET A 187 11.68 -36.34 -4.96
C MET A 187 11.79 -37.84 -5.27
N TYR A 188 10.83 -38.41 -6.01
CA TYR A 188 10.84 -39.84 -6.32
C TYR A 188 12.07 -40.24 -7.13
N GLN A 189 12.51 -39.42 -8.08
CA GLN A 189 13.76 -39.65 -8.81
C GLN A 189 14.98 -39.75 -7.88
N THR A 190 15.08 -38.87 -6.88
CA THR A 190 16.21 -38.96 -5.93
C THR A 190 16.03 -40.06 -4.91
N MET A 191 14.79 -40.45 -4.57
CA MET A 191 14.50 -41.57 -3.67
C MET A 191 14.92 -42.93 -4.24
N GLU A 192 14.93 -43.09 -5.57
CA GLU A 192 15.45 -44.30 -6.22
C GLU A 192 16.91 -44.60 -5.84
N VAL A 193 17.70 -43.55 -5.60
CA VAL A 193 19.12 -43.65 -5.20
C VAL A 193 19.31 -43.45 -3.70
N TYR A 194 18.58 -42.49 -3.12
CA TYR A 194 18.68 -42.07 -1.72
C TYR A 194 17.30 -42.15 -1.05
N PRO A 195 16.92 -43.27 -0.43
CA PRO A 195 15.55 -43.50 0.08
C PRO A 195 15.04 -42.46 1.09
N LEU A 196 15.93 -41.75 1.78
CA LEU A 196 15.58 -40.70 2.75
C LEU A 196 15.62 -39.28 2.15
N SER A 197 15.82 -39.12 0.84
CA SER A 197 15.88 -37.81 0.18
C SER A 197 14.58 -37.01 0.33
N TRP A 198 13.43 -37.66 0.55
CA TRP A 198 12.16 -37.01 0.85
C TRP A 198 12.26 -35.99 2.00
N THR A 199 13.15 -36.22 2.96
CA THR A 199 13.38 -35.30 4.09
C THR A 199 13.89 -33.94 3.64
N TYR A 200 14.77 -33.90 2.64
CA TYR A 200 15.31 -32.67 2.06
C TYR A 200 14.20 -31.82 1.41
N TYR A 201 13.28 -32.45 0.69
CA TYR A 201 12.18 -31.76 0.02
C TYR A 201 11.14 -31.27 1.02
N LEU A 202 10.72 -32.12 1.96
CA LEU A 202 9.73 -31.73 2.96
C LEU A 202 10.26 -30.67 3.91
N SER A 203 11.55 -30.72 4.30
CA SER A 203 12.14 -29.65 5.11
C SER A 203 12.20 -28.34 4.33
N PHE A 204 12.63 -28.37 3.07
CA PHE A 204 12.64 -27.18 2.21
C PHE A 204 11.25 -26.57 2.11
N ILE A 205 10.25 -27.37 1.71
CA ILE A 205 8.86 -26.93 1.55
C ILE A 205 8.31 -26.35 2.84
N PHE A 206 8.54 -27.00 3.98
CA PHE A 206 8.08 -26.52 5.28
C PHE A 206 8.64 -25.12 5.58
N PHE A 207 9.96 -24.95 5.46
CA PHE A 207 10.61 -23.66 5.73
C PHE A 207 10.19 -22.58 4.73
N THR A 208 10.11 -22.89 3.43
CA THR A 208 9.73 -21.91 2.41
C THR A 208 8.26 -21.54 2.48
N ALA A 209 7.37 -22.49 2.78
CA ALA A 209 5.95 -22.22 2.96
C ALA A 209 5.72 -21.33 4.18
N PHE A 210 6.42 -21.61 5.30
CA PHE A 210 6.35 -20.76 6.49
C PHE A 210 6.91 -19.36 6.24
N ALA A 211 8.07 -19.26 5.58
CA ALA A 211 8.66 -17.97 5.22
C ALA A 211 7.75 -17.16 4.27
N PHE A 212 7.15 -17.83 3.28
CA PHE A 212 6.21 -17.21 2.35
C PHE A 212 4.93 -16.74 3.05
N LEU A 213 4.38 -17.54 3.97
CA LEU A 213 3.23 -17.13 4.78
C LEU A 213 3.55 -15.91 5.64
N ASN A 214 4.70 -15.90 6.31
CA ASN A 214 5.13 -14.76 7.13
C ASN A 214 5.38 -13.50 6.29
N MET A 215 5.85 -13.65 5.05
CA MET A 215 5.96 -12.56 4.09
C MET A 215 4.58 -11.98 3.74
N ILE A 216 3.60 -12.85 3.42
CA ILE A 216 2.23 -12.43 3.12
C ILE A 216 1.61 -11.70 4.31
N ILE A 217 1.74 -12.25 5.52
CA ILE A 217 1.24 -11.62 6.74
C ILE A 217 1.92 -10.27 6.93
N GLY A 218 3.25 -10.18 6.75
CA GLY A 218 3.98 -8.91 6.86
C GLY A 218 3.47 -7.86 5.87
N VAL A 219 3.22 -8.23 4.61
CA VAL A 219 2.68 -7.31 3.59
C VAL A 219 1.24 -6.91 3.93
N LEU A 220 0.41 -7.87 4.30
CA LEU A 220 -0.99 -7.65 4.65
C LEU A 220 -1.12 -6.74 5.87
N VAL A 221 -0.39 -7.03 6.94
CA VAL A 221 -0.38 -6.21 8.16
C VAL A 221 0.11 -4.81 7.86
N ASN A 222 1.18 -4.65 7.10
CA ASN A 222 1.65 -3.32 6.73
C ASN A 222 0.64 -2.54 5.86
N ASN A 223 -0.11 -3.23 4.98
CA ASN A 223 -1.18 -2.57 4.23
C ASN A 223 -2.34 -2.15 5.14
N LEU A 224 -2.75 -3.02 6.09
CA LEU A 224 -3.78 -2.72 7.09
C LEU A 224 -3.35 -1.58 8.02
N GLU A 225 -2.09 -1.54 8.46
CA GLU A 225 -1.53 -0.45 9.26
C GLU A 225 -1.51 0.86 8.46
N GLN A 226 -1.19 0.82 7.16
CA GLN A 226 -1.25 2.01 6.31
C GLN A 226 -2.68 2.52 6.09
N GLU A 227 -3.66 1.63 5.96
CA GLU A 227 -5.08 1.99 5.86
C GLU A 227 -5.58 2.56 7.19
N SER A 228 -5.32 1.90 8.32
CA SER A 228 -5.67 2.37 9.65
C SER A 228 -5.03 3.72 9.99
N ASN A 229 -3.76 3.94 9.61
CA ASN A 229 -3.09 5.23 9.81
C ASN A 229 -3.62 6.34 8.90
N LYS A 230 -4.17 6.02 7.72
CA LYS A 230 -4.87 7.01 6.87
C LYS A 230 -6.23 7.39 7.46
N GLU A 231 -6.92 6.46 8.08
CA GLU A 231 -8.22 6.70 8.75
C GLU A 231 -8.05 7.39 10.11
N SER A 232 -6.97 7.10 10.84
CA SER A 232 -6.70 7.64 12.19
C SER A 232 -5.85 8.92 12.19
N GLY A 233 -5.24 9.28 11.06
CA GLY A 233 -4.34 10.41 10.93
C GLY A 233 -5.10 11.72 10.73
N MET A 234 -5.30 12.47 11.81
CA MET A 234 -5.77 13.87 11.76
C MET A 234 -4.90 14.65 10.77
N THR A 235 -5.51 15.13 9.68
CA THR A 235 -4.79 15.76 8.58
C THR A 235 -4.13 17.05 9.07
N LYS A 236 -3.05 17.52 8.42
CA LYS A 236 -2.43 18.81 8.79
C LYS A 236 -3.44 19.97 8.76
N GLU A 237 -4.43 19.87 7.86
CA GLU A 237 -5.58 20.77 7.78
C GLU A 237 -6.49 20.69 9.03
N ASP A 238 -6.65 19.51 9.63
CA ASP A 238 -7.41 19.35 10.87
C ASP A 238 -6.69 19.96 12.06
N TYR A 239 -5.35 19.82 12.14
CA TYR A 239 -4.52 20.52 13.13
C TYR A 239 -4.65 22.04 13.01
N ASP A 240 -4.53 22.59 11.81
CA ASP A 240 -4.66 24.04 11.56
C ASP A 240 -6.09 24.54 11.88
N ARG A 241 -7.10 23.70 11.68
CA ARG A 241 -8.52 24.00 11.98
C ARG A 241 -8.80 23.97 13.49
N ILE A 242 -8.13 23.09 14.22
CA ILE A 242 -8.18 23.03 15.68
C ILE A 242 -7.47 24.26 16.28
N GLU A 243 -6.28 24.58 15.79
CA GLU A 243 -5.50 25.73 16.25
C GLU A 243 -6.25 27.06 16.02
N SER A 244 -6.87 27.22 14.85
CA SER A 244 -7.68 28.41 14.57
C SER A 244 -8.95 28.50 15.44
N LYS A 245 -9.62 27.38 15.73
CA LYS A 245 -10.75 27.35 16.68
C LYS A 245 -10.31 27.70 18.10
N ILE A 246 -9.17 27.17 18.55
CA ILE A 246 -8.60 27.49 19.87
C ILE A 246 -8.30 28.98 19.96
N ASN A 247 -7.65 29.57 18.95
CA ASN A 247 -7.32 30.99 18.94
C ASN A 247 -8.57 31.88 18.89
N GLN A 248 -9.61 31.49 18.13
CA GLN A 248 -10.90 32.21 18.13
C GLN A 248 -11.60 32.18 19.50
N LEU A 249 -11.49 31.08 20.25
CA LEU A 249 -12.06 30.98 21.59
C LEU A 249 -11.25 31.78 22.63
N LEU A 250 -9.93 31.92 22.42
CA LEU A 250 -9.05 32.74 23.26
C LEU A 250 -9.27 34.25 23.04
N GLU A 251 -9.68 34.67 21.84
CA GLU A 251 -9.96 36.08 21.51
C GLU A 251 -11.33 36.58 22.01
N GLN A 252 -12.20 35.72 22.55
CA GLN A 252 -13.46 36.18 23.12
C GLN A 252 -13.24 36.85 24.48
N PRO A 253 -13.60 38.15 24.64
CA PRO A 253 -13.46 38.84 25.91
C PRO A 253 -14.41 38.18 26.93
N ALA A 254 -13.84 37.77 28.07
CA ALA A 254 -14.58 37.17 29.17
C ALA A 254 -15.74 38.08 29.59
N SER A 255 -16.97 37.70 29.24
CA SER A 255 -18.16 38.31 29.82
C SER A 255 -18.17 38.02 31.31
N SER A 256 -17.82 39.04 32.08
CA SER A 256 -17.74 39.05 33.53
C SER A 256 -19.11 38.79 34.16
N GLN A 257 -19.24 37.71 34.93
CA GLN A 257 -20.13 37.69 36.08
C GLN A 257 -19.34 37.26 37.32
N PRO A 258 -19.49 37.96 38.47
CA PRO A 258 -18.77 37.64 39.69
C PRO A 258 -19.42 36.45 40.39
N ILE A 259 -18.65 35.37 40.62
CA ILE A 259 -19.10 34.24 41.44
C ILE A 259 -18.84 34.60 42.90
N ASN A 260 -19.93 34.79 43.66
CA ASN A 260 -19.89 34.95 45.11
C ASN A 260 -19.46 33.64 45.77
N THR A 261 -18.40 33.72 46.58
CA THR A 261 -17.91 32.66 47.46
C THR A 261 -18.83 32.45 48.66
N THR A 262 -19.35 31.23 48.85
CA THR A 262 -19.51 30.61 50.18
C THR A 262 -19.67 29.09 50.07
N SER A 263 -19.13 28.40 51.09
CA SER A 263 -19.26 26.98 51.49
C SER A 263 -18.55 25.90 50.67
N ASP A 264 -17.40 25.49 51.20
CA ASP A 264 -16.96 24.11 51.44
C ASP A 264 -17.41 23.04 50.43
N VAL A 265 -16.65 22.95 49.34
CA VAL A 265 -16.41 21.67 48.66
C VAL A 265 -14.92 21.55 48.46
N SER A 266 -14.33 20.53 49.08
CA SER A 266 -12.95 20.10 48.89
C SER A 266 -12.62 20.02 47.40
N LEU A 267 -11.77 20.94 46.93
CA LEU A 267 -11.21 20.93 45.57
C LEU A 267 -10.37 19.66 45.38
N GLU A 268 -10.98 18.61 44.81
CA GLU A 268 -10.20 17.66 44.03
C GLU A 268 -9.60 18.40 42.84
N SER A 269 -8.33 18.13 42.55
CA SER A 269 -7.58 18.82 41.49
C SER A 269 -8.36 18.76 40.16
N PRO A 270 -8.50 19.87 39.39
CA PRO A 270 -9.11 19.85 38.06
C PRO A 270 -8.54 18.77 37.13
N LEU A 271 -7.28 18.36 37.36
CA LEU A 271 -6.64 17.24 36.66
C LEU A 271 -7.35 15.89 36.87
N SER A 272 -7.89 15.60 38.05
CA SER A 272 -8.53 14.28 38.30
C SER A 272 -9.82 14.13 37.50
N GLN A 273 -10.62 15.19 37.36
CA GLN A 273 -11.87 15.17 36.59
C GLN A 273 -11.61 15.05 35.08
N ILE A 274 -10.54 15.68 34.60
CA ILE A 274 -10.09 15.61 33.21
C ILE A 274 -9.58 14.22 32.87
N GLU A 275 -8.79 13.63 33.75
CA GLU A 275 -8.24 12.29 33.55
C GLU A 275 -9.35 11.23 33.61
N VAL A 276 -10.34 11.41 34.48
CA VAL A 276 -11.57 10.58 34.51
C VAL A 276 -12.37 10.72 33.21
N SER A 277 -12.56 11.93 32.70
CA SER A 277 -13.33 12.18 31.46
C SER A 277 -12.59 11.69 30.20
N TYR A 278 -11.26 11.77 30.19
CA TYR A 278 -10.44 11.18 29.14
C TYR A 278 -10.52 9.65 29.17
N ASN A 279 -10.39 9.04 30.35
CA ASN A 279 -10.43 7.58 30.49
C ASN A 279 -11.80 7.00 30.12
N SER A 280 -12.90 7.68 30.45
CA SER A 280 -14.25 7.23 30.06
C SER A 280 -14.48 7.31 28.55
N LEU A 281 -14.00 8.38 27.89
CA LEU A 281 -14.08 8.49 26.43
C LEU A 281 -13.16 7.49 25.74
N LYS A 282 -11.99 7.19 26.31
CA LYS A 282 -11.07 6.18 25.81
C LYS A 282 -11.69 4.78 25.85
N GLU A 283 -12.36 4.41 26.95
CA GLU A 283 -13.06 3.13 27.05
C GLU A 283 -14.17 2.98 26.01
N ARG A 284 -14.93 4.05 25.72
CA ARG A 284 -15.93 4.07 24.65
C ARG A 284 -15.31 4.02 23.25
N GLY A 285 -14.15 4.65 23.08
CA GLY A 285 -13.35 4.59 21.85
C GLY A 285 -12.80 3.20 21.54
N ASP A 286 -12.31 2.50 22.56
CA ASP A 286 -11.85 1.11 22.45
C ASP A 286 -13.01 0.16 22.07
N GLN A 287 -14.26 0.55 22.35
CA GLN A 287 -15.48 -0.16 21.93
C GLN A 287 -16.04 0.31 20.57
N GLY A 288 -15.41 1.30 19.92
CA GLY A 288 -15.83 1.86 18.63
C GLY A 288 -17.08 2.74 18.68
N ASP A 289 -17.49 3.20 19.86
CA ASP A 289 -18.75 3.94 20.11
C ASP A 289 -18.48 5.42 20.42
N LEU A 290 -17.75 6.10 19.52
CA LEU A 290 -17.49 7.54 19.61
C LEU A 290 -17.97 8.27 18.36
N ASN A 291 -18.63 9.40 18.56
CA ASN A 291 -18.90 10.35 17.48
C ASN A 291 -17.68 11.27 17.22
N TYR A 292 -17.63 11.89 16.06
CA TYR A 292 -16.53 12.75 15.60
C TYR A 292 -16.16 13.87 16.60
N ASP A 293 -17.16 14.49 17.22
CA ASP A 293 -16.96 15.53 18.24
C ASP A 293 -16.35 14.97 19.54
N GLU A 294 -16.68 13.72 19.89
CA GLU A 294 -16.15 13.04 21.08
C GLU A 294 -14.72 12.54 20.85
N ILE A 295 -14.39 12.10 19.63
CA ILE A 295 -13.01 11.79 19.22
C ILE A 295 -12.15 13.06 19.33
N LEU A 296 -12.67 14.19 18.86
CA LEU A 296 -12.02 15.48 18.96
C LEU A 296 -11.81 15.89 20.44
N LEU A 297 -12.84 15.74 21.27
CA LEU A 297 -12.76 16.02 22.70
C LEU A 297 -11.73 15.12 23.41
N MET A 298 -11.73 13.82 23.11
CA MET A 298 -10.77 12.86 23.66
C MET A 298 -9.33 13.23 23.26
N SER A 299 -9.09 13.62 22.01
CA SER A 299 -7.78 14.05 21.53
C SER A 299 -7.30 15.34 22.22
N ALA A 300 -8.21 16.31 22.43
CA ALA A 300 -7.92 17.55 23.13
C ALA A 300 -7.63 17.33 24.63
N LEU A 301 -8.38 16.45 25.29
CA LEU A 301 -8.15 16.07 26.69
C LEU A 301 -6.81 15.37 26.86
N LYS A 302 -6.46 14.44 25.96
CA LYS A 302 -5.15 13.78 25.94
C LYS A 302 -4.00 14.77 25.82
N TYR A 303 -4.10 15.69 24.86
CA TYR A 303 -3.10 16.74 24.65
C TYR A 303 -2.96 17.66 25.87
N ALA A 304 -4.08 18.00 26.52
CA ALA A 304 -4.06 18.82 27.73
C ALA A 304 -3.39 18.12 28.92
N ILE A 305 -3.66 16.83 29.14
CA ILE A 305 -3.03 16.01 30.19
C ILE A 305 -1.52 15.90 29.95
N GLU A 306 -1.11 15.70 28.69
CA GLU A 306 0.30 15.54 28.32
C GLU A 306 1.10 16.85 28.45
N ASN A 307 0.52 18.00 28.09
CA ASN A 307 1.26 19.26 27.99
C ASN A 307 1.09 20.25 29.15
N TYR A 308 -0.01 20.20 29.91
CA TYR A 308 -0.34 21.25 30.90
C TYR A 308 -0.34 20.78 32.37
N LYS A 309 0.25 19.61 32.66
CA LYS A 309 0.31 18.97 34.00
C LYS A 309 0.63 19.90 35.20
N CYS A 310 1.32 21.03 35.00
CA CYS A 310 1.73 21.92 36.09
C CYS A 310 1.34 23.41 35.92
N GLN A 311 0.55 23.81 34.92
CA GLN A 311 0.36 25.24 34.57
C GLN A 311 -1.09 25.76 34.60
N TRP A 312 -2.00 25.12 35.34
CA TRP A 312 -3.43 25.45 35.40
C TRP A 312 -3.82 26.87 35.87
N LYS A 313 -2.87 27.67 36.38
CA LYS A 313 -3.10 29.10 36.67
C LYS A 313 -2.86 30.01 35.44
N SER A 314 -2.39 29.47 34.32
CA SER A 314 -2.13 30.22 33.09
C SER A 314 -3.42 30.62 32.37
N PRO A 315 -3.38 31.57 31.43
CA PRO A 315 -4.51 31.93 30.58
C PRO A 315 -5.05 30.73 29.79
N GLU A 316 -4.17 29.84 29.29
CA GLU A 316 -4.56 28.65 28.52
C GLU A 316 -5.31 27.63 29.39
N GLY A 317 -4.87 27.41 30.63
CA GLY A 317 -5.55 26.52 31.58
C GLY A 317 -6.98 26.97 31.92
N ARG A 318 -7.20 28.28 32.07
CA ARG A 318 -8.53 28.87 32.31
C ARG A 318 -9.46 28.82 31.10
N ALA A 319 -8.91 28.84 29.89
CA ALA A 319 -9.69 28.67 28.66
C ALA A 319 -10.20 27.23 28.52
N LEU A 320 -9.35 26.26 28.88
CA LEU A 320 -9.72 24.85 28.92
C LEU A 320 -10.83 24.57 29.95
N GLU A 321 -10.75 25.20 31.13
CA GLU A 321 -11.76 25.12 32.19
C GLU A 321 -13.14 25.64 31.72
N LYS A 322 -13.17 26.73 30.97
CA LYS A 322 -14.42 27.25 30.36
C LYS A 322 -15.01 26.30 29.31
N LEU A 323 -14.16 25.66 28.52
CA LEU A 323 -14.57 24.67 27.52
C LEU A 323 -15.21 23.44 28.18
N MET A 324 -14.66 22.99 29.30
CA MET A 324 -15.24 21.89 30.09
C MET A 324 -16.59 22.25 30.74
N GLN A 325 -16.77 23.50 31.19
CA GLN A 325 -18.07 23.95 31.71
C GLN A 325 -19.15 24.00 30.63
N GLN A 326 -18.76 24.16 29.36
CA GLN A 326 -19.68 24.19 28.23
C GLN A 326 -20.16 22.79 27.82
N TYR A 327 -19.42 21.75 28.21
CA TYR A 327 -19.74 20.33 28.00
C TYR A 327 -19.60 19.57 29.32
N PRO A 328 -20.51 19.75 30.29
CA PRO A 328 -20.41 19.08 31.57
C PRO A 328 -20.53 17.55 31.37
N PRO A 329 -19.71 16.74 32.06
CA PRO A 329 -19.88 15.29 32.03
C PRO A 329 -21.27 14.94 32.56
N GLU A 330 -22.02 14.11 31.83
CA GLU A 330 -23.34 13.67 32.29
C GLU A 330 -23.21 13.00 33.67
N PRO A 331 -24.14 13.29 34.60
CA PRO A 331 -24.13 12.64 35.89
C PRO A 331 -24.32 11.13 35.70
N GLN A 332 -23.43 10.34 36.30
CA GLN A 332 -23.48 8.88 36.29
C GLN A 332 -24.92 8.40 36.56
N LEU A 333 -25.57 7.82 35.55
CA LEU A 333 -26.80 7.07 35.77
C LEU A 333 -26.46 5.92 36.71
N LYS A 334 -27.01 5.95 37.93
CA LYS A 334 -27.01 4.80 38.84
C LYS A 334 -27.53 3.57 38.07
N PRO A 335 -26.99 2.37 38.31
CA PRO A 335 -27.45 1.18 37.61
C PRO A 335 -28.89 0.89 38.06
N SER A 336 -29.86 1.27 37.25
CA SER A 336 -31.28 0.97 37.47
C SER A 336 -31.86 0.27 36.25
N GLN A 337 -32.12 -1.02 36.45
CA GLN A 337 -33.17 -1.83 35.81
C GLN A 337 -32.92 -2.49 34.44
N GLN A 338 -31.71 -2.49 33.88
CA GLN A 338 -31.38 -3.40 32.76
C GLN A 338 -30.68 -4.71 33.18
N GLU A 339 -30.06 -4.77 34.36
CA GLU A 339 -29.40 -5.99 34.86
C GLU A 339 -30.35 -7.01 35.51
N LEU A 340 -31.58 -6.62 35.84
CA LEU A 340 -32.59 -7.53 36.40
C LEU A 340 -33.33 -8.36 35.33
N SER A 341 -33.30 -7.95 34.06
CA SER A 341 -33.90 -8.71 32.96
C SER A 341 -32.95 -9.74 32.34
N ALA A 342 -31.63 -9.48 32.35
CA ALA A 342 -30.64 -10.40 31.80
C ALA A 342 -30.42 -11.65 32.67
N THR A 343 -30.64 -11.54 33.98
CA THR A 343 -30.47 -12.67 34.92
C THR A 343 -31.69 -13.61 34.96
N GLN A 344 -32.89 -13.16 34.55
CA GLN A 344 -34.06 -14.04 34.43
C GLN A 344 -34.13 -14.78 33.07
N ILE A 345 -33.41 -14.32 32.04
CA ILE A 345 -33.40 -14.98 30.72
C ILE A 345 -32.36 -16.13 30.68
N SER A 346 -31.28 -16.10 31.48
CA SER A 346 -30.31 -17.20 31.54
C SER A 346 -30.73 -18.38 32.45
N GLN A 347 -31.70 -18.19 33.35
CA GLN A 347 -32.24 -19.28 34.18
C GLN A 347 -33.46 -20.01 33.58
N GLY A 348 -34.16 -19.42 32.59
CA GLY A 348 -35.28 -20.06 31.90
C GLY A 348 -34.92 -20.92 30.69
N SER A 349 -33.68 -20.83 30.20
CA SER A 349 -33.20 -21.57 29.01
C SER A 349 -32.53 -22.90 29.33
N ASN A 350 -32.18 -23.16 30.60
CA ASN A 350 -31.57 -24.43 31.04
C ASN A 350 -32.56 -25.47 31.57
N SER A 351 -33.88 -25.22 31.57
CA SER A 351 -34.90 -26.20 32.00
C SER A 351 -35.74 -26.77 30.85
N LEU A 352 -35.42 -26.46 29.58
CA LEU A 352 -36.18 -26.93 28.40
C LEU A 352 -35.38 -27.86 27.48
N ALA A 353 -34.16 -28.25 27.87
CA ALA A 353 -33.30 -29.14 27.08
C ALA A 353 -33.17 -30.58 27.65
N THR A 354 -33.96 -30.95 28.67
CA THR A 354 -33.89 -32.29 29.29
C THR A 354 -35.18 -33.11 29.20
N ASP A 355 -36.17 -32.69 28.41
CA ASP A 355 -37.40 -33.47 28.16
C ASP A 355 -37.69 -33.52 26.65
N SER A 356 -36.96 -34.35 25.89
CA SER A 356 -37.43 -34.99 24.63
C SER A 356 -36.32 -35.69 23.83
N ILE A 357 -35.69 -36.73 24.38
CA ILE A 357 -35.28 -37.92 23.59
C ILE A 357 -35.45 -39.14 24.50
N VAL A 358 -36.58 -39.83 24.32
CA VAL A 358 -36.77 -41.25 24.64
C VAL A 358 -36.41 -42.05 23.41
#